data_AF-A0A843FTV8-F1
#
_entry.id   AF-A0A843FTV8-F1
#
_cell.length_a   1.000
_cell.length_b   1.000
_cell.length_c   1.000
_cell.angle_alpha   90.00
_cell.angle_beta   90.00
_cell.angle_gamma   90.00
#
_symmetry.space_group_name_H-M   'P 1'
#
loop_
_entity.id
_entity.type
_entity.pdbx_description
1 polymer ?
#
loop_
_entity_poly.entity_id
_entity_poly.type
_entity_poly.pdbx_seq_one_letter_code
_entity_poly.pdbx_strand_id
1 'polypeptide(L)'
;MNTLIAELNTFIDGVSAMIKDVETHFAKRQNDFRSMCFYNIYNRGVLTREIVTLLEKSARPFQEDDKEAQEVERMMIVTRGLFIDVMSSIEKAAKDCVPAYWMNDIKEKALEKNSYLYLRYIIYASAEKGLVSEKQLKEWDSVFLMRNLVIHNNSESDRSMIFELDDLRISMRPDRMMKGPSSTFVILSEKATELFYEWLKNVNEAYKR
;
A
#
# COMPACT_ATOMS: atom_id res chain seq x y z
N MET A 1 -8.63 -22.16 0.35
CA MET A 1 -7.38 -21.43 0.62
C MET A 1 -6.89 -20.88 -0.71
N ASN A 2 -7.04 -19.58 -0.93
CA ASN A 2 -6.35 -18.93 -2.05
C ASN A 2 -4.85 -19.01 -1.76
N THR A 3 -4.07 -19.45 -2.74
CA THR A 3 -2.62 -19.43 -2.65
C THR A 3 -2.15 -17.98 -2.67
N LEU A 4 -1.01 -17.66 -2.04
CA LEU A 4 -0.43 -16.31 -2.06
C LEU A 4 -0.25 -15.78 -3.49
N ILE A 5 0.03 -16.67 -4.45
CA ILE A 5 0.09 -16.36 -5.87
C ILE A 5 -1.26 -15.89 -6.41
N ALA A 6 -2.37 -16.51 -6.00
CA ALA A 6 -3.71 -16.09 -6.42
C ALA A 6 -4.01 -14.65 -5.94
N GLU A 7 -3.69 -14.35 -4.68
CA GLU A 7 -3.82 -13.00 -4.11
C GLU A 7 -2.96 -11.97 -4.86
N LEU A 8 -1.71 -12.34 -5.20
CA LEU A 8 -0.84 -11.48 -6.02
C LEU A 8 -1.39 -11.25 -7.43
N ASN A 9 -1.98 -12.27 -8.06
CA ASN A 9 -2.61 -12.10 -9.36
C ASN A 9 -3.83 -11.17 -9.29
N THR A 10 -4.71 -11.35 -8.30
CA THR A 10 -5.84 -10.43 -8.07
C THR A 10 -5.35 -8.99 -7.88
N PHE A 11 -4.34 -8.79 -7.04
CA PHE A 11 -3.73 -7.48 -6.84
C PHE A 11 -3.18 -6.88 -8.15
N ILE A 12 -2.41 -7.65 -8.92
CA ILE A 12 -1.83 -7.22 -10.20
C ILE A 12 -2.92 -6.84 -11.21
N ASP A 13 -3.99 -7.65 -11.30
CA ASP A 13 -5.12 -7.40 -12.20
C ASP A 13 -5.91 -6.16 -11.79
N GLY A 14 -6.11 -5.95 -10.49
CA GLY A 14 -6.72 -4.73 -9.94
C GLY A 14 -5.92 -3.47 -10.29
N VAL A 15 -4.60 -3.50 -10.08
CA VAL A 15 -3.70 -2.39 -10.46
C VAL A 15 -3.72 -2.16 -11.97
N SER A 16 -3.74 -3.23 -12.78
CA SER A 16 -3.83 -3.14 -14.25
C SER A 16 -5.11 -2.45 -14.71
N ALA A 17 -6.25 -2.73 -14.05
CA ALA A 17 -7.50 -2.04 -14.32
C ALA A 17 -7.40 -0.54 -13.96
N MET A 18 -6.81 -0.20 -12.81
CA MET A 18 -6.60 1.19 -12.40
C MET A 18 -5.67 1.95 -13.36
N ILE A 19 -4.63 1.32 -13.91
CA ILE A 19 -3.77 1.94 -14.93
C ILE A 19 -4.61 2.38 -16.13
N LYS A 20 -5.42 1.48 -16.69
CA LYS A 20 -6.25 1.76 -17.88
C LYS A 20 -7.19 2.93 -17.61
N ASP A 21 -7.83 2.93 -16.46
CA ASP A 21 -8.75 3.99 -16.06
C ASP A 21 -8.02 5.34 -15.87
N VAL A 22 -6.87 5.32 -15.17
CA VAL A 22 -6.02 6.49 -14.95
C VAL A 22 -5.55 7.11 -16.27
N GLU A 23 -5.09 6.29 -17.20
CA GLU A 23 -4.65 6.74 -18.53
C GLU A 23 -5.79 7.32 -19.37
N THR A 24 -6.98 6.73 -19.26
CA THR A 24 -8.14 7.16 -20.06
C THR A 24 -8.74 8.47 -19.54
N HIS A 25 -8.81 8.66 -18.22
CA HIS A 25 -9.64 9.72 -17.63
C HIS A 25 -8.86 10.80 -16.88
N PHE A 26 -7.59 10.55 -16.54
CA PHE A 26 -6.83 11.42 -15.63
C PHE A 26 -5.53 11.90 -16.25
N ALA A 27 -4.72 11.00 -16.81
CA ALA A 27 -3.42 11.30 -17.39
C ALA A 27 -3.56 12.34 -18.52
N LYS A 28 -2.78 13.43 -18.44
CA LYS A 28 -2.84 14.52 -19.43
C LYS A 28 -1.69 14.47 -20.44
N ARG A 29 -0.71 13.58 -20.22
CA ARG A 29 0.49 13.43 -21.05
C ARG A 29 1.09 12.05 -20.92
N GLN A 30 1.98 11.73 -21.85
CA GLN A 30 2.89 10.59 -21.71
C GLN A 30 3.74 10.75 -20.44
N ASN A 31 3.93 9.67 -19.68
CA ASN A 31 4.64 9.65 -18.40
C ASN A 31 4.02 10.57 -17.32
N ASP A 32 2.69 10.58 -17.23
CA ASP A 32 1.99 11.26 -16.14
C ASP A 32 2.33 10.63 -14.79
N PHE A 33 2.69 11.42 -13.78
CA PHE A 33 3.09 10.90 -12.47
C PHE A 33 1.97 10.07 -11.80
N ARG A 34 0.70 10.33 -12.17
CA ARG A 34 -0.46 9.57 -11.71
C ARG A 34 -0.45 8.14 -12.26
N SER A 35 -0.37 7.97 -13.58
CA SER A 35 -0.31 6.64 -14.20
C SER A 35 1.01 5.93 -13.87
N MET A 36 2.13 6.66 -13.84
CA MET A 36 3.44 6.12 -13.48
C MET A 36 3.48 5.54 -12.07
N CYS A 37 2.71 6.08 -11.11
CA CYS A 37 2.55 5.48 -9.79
C CYS A 37 2.01 4.06 -9.89
N PHE A 38 0.92 3.85 -10.63
CA PHE A 38 0.30 2.54 -10.79
C PHE A 38 1.16 1.60 -11.62
N TYR A 39 1.88 2.08 -12.64
CA TYR A 39 2.88 1.27 -13.34
C TYR A 39 4.00 0.78 -12.41
N ASN A 40 4.49 1.63 -11.51
CA ASN A 40 5.49 1.23 -10.54
C ASN A 40 4.93 0.16 -9.59
N ILE A 41 3.71 0.37 -9.08
CA ILE A 41 3.02 -0.61 -8.23
C ILE A 41 2.83 -1.95 -8.96
N TYR A 42 2.38 -1.92 -10.21
CA TYR A 42 2.19 -3.10 -11.06
C TYR A 42 3.50 -3.88 -11.23
N ASN A 43 4.58 -3.18 -11.60
CA ASN A 43 5.89 -3.80 -11.81
C ASN A 43 6.41 -4.42 -10.50
N ARG A 44 6.18 -3.79 -9.35
CA ARG A 44 6.52 -4.37 -8.04
C ARG A 44 5.69 -5.59 -7.72
N GLY A 45 4.39 -5.58 -8.03
CA GLY A 45 3.51 -6.75 -7.90
C GLY A 45 4.00 -7.94 -8.73
N VAL A 46 4.30 -7.71 -10.02
CA VAL A 46 4.81 -8.73 -10.94
C VAL A 46 6.13 -9.32 -10.44
N LEU A 47 7.10 -8.47 -10.06
CA LEU A 47 8.38 -8.92 -9.52
C LEU A 47 8.20 -9.74 -8.24
N THR A 48 7.33 -9.29 -7.33
CA THR A 48 7.02 -9.99 -6.08
C THR A 48 6.45 -11.38 -6.37
N ARG A 49 5.51 -11.49 -7.32
CA ARG A 49 4.95 -12.76 -7.76
C ARG A 49 6.00 -13.69 -8.35
N GLU A 50 6.91 -13.17 -9.17
CA GLU A 50 8.00 -13.96 -9.74
C GLU A 50 8.92 -14.51 -8.64
N ILE A 51 9.30 -13.69 -7.68
CA ILE A 51 10.12 -14.12 -6.53
C ILE A 51 9.40 -15.18 -5.71
N VAL A 52 8.12 -14.97 -5.36
CA VAL A 52 7.31 -15.96 -4.62
C VAL A 52 7.21 -17.27 -5.39
N THR A 53 6.96 -17.22 -6.70
CA THR A 53 6.90 -18.40 -7.56
C THR A 53 8.23 -19.17 -7.57
N LEU A 54 9.36 -18.44 -7.60
CA LEU A 54 10.68 -19.07 -7.53
C LEU A 54 10.93 -19.70 -6.16
N LEU A 55 10.51 -19.05 -5.07
CA LEU A 55 10.62 -19.59 -3.72
C LEU A 55 9.83 -20.90 -3.58
N GLU A 56 8.57 -20.94 -4.05
CA GLU A 56 7.73 -22.14 -4.06
C GLU A 56 8.33 -23.28 -4.90
N LYS A 57 8.98 -22.96 -6.04
CA LYS A 57 9.59 -23.96 -6.92
C LYS A 57 10.98 -24.42 -6.45
N SER A 58 11.67 -23.62 -5.64
CA SER A 58 13.04 -23.88 -5.20
C SER A 58 13.09 -24.95 -4.11
N ALA A 59 12.82 -26.21 -4.46
CA ALA A 59 13.11 -27.34 -3.60
C ALA A 59 14.64 -27.48 -3.42
N ARG A 60 15.22 -26.88 -2.37
CA ARG A 60 16.59 -27.19 -1.96
C ARG A 60 16.61 -28.43 -1.04
N PRO A 61 17.63 -29.29 -1.13
CA PRO A 61 17.77 -30.50 -0.31
C PRO A 61 18.39 -30.15 1.06
N PHE A 62 17.67 -29.44 1.92
CA PHE A 62 18.08 -29.22 3.32
C PHE A 62 17.03 -29.74 4.31
N GLN A 63 17.51 -30.12 5.50
CA GLN A 63 16.86 -30.93 6.55
C GLN A 63 15.36 -30.62 6.78
N GLU A 64 14.55 -31.68 6.90
CA GLU A 64 13.09 -31.70 6.74
C GLU A 64 12.30 -30.90 7.78
N ASP A 65 12.86 -30.57 8.95
CA ASP A 65 12.05 -30.11 10.09
C ASP A 65 11.83 -28.59 10.19
N ASP A 66 12.58 -27.76 9.45
CA ASP A 66 12.52 -26.27 9.53
C ASP A 66 12.17 -25.57 8.20
N LYS A 67 11.85 -26.35 7.16
CA LYS A 67 11.73 -25.86 5.77
C LYS A 67 10.54 -24.94 5.56
N GLU A 68 9.36 -25.34 6.02
CA GLU A 68 8.11 -24.61 5.77
C GLU A 68 8.10 -23.25 6.50
N ALA A 69 8.62 -23.20 7.74
CA ALA A 69 8.71 -21.97 8.51
C ALA A 69 9.63 -20.93 7.84
N GLN A 70 10.79 -21.37 7.34
CA GLN A 70 11.73 -20.49 6.64
C GLN A 70 11.19 -20.02 5.28
N GLU A 71 10.47 -20.86 4.55
CA GLU A 71 9.83 -20.49 3.28
C GLU A 71 8.73 -19.44 3.50
N VAL A 72 7.87 -19.65 4.50
CA VAL A 72 6.83 -18.68 4.88
C VAL A 72 7.45 -17.35 5.32
N GLU A 73 8.53 -17.38 6.10
CA GLU A 73 9.24 -16.16 6.52
C GLU A 73 9.81 -15.39 5.32
N ARG A 74 10.43 -16.09 4.36
CA ARG A 74 10.94 -15.45 3.13
C ARG A 74 9.83 -14.84 2.29
N MET A 75 8.71 -15.55 2.13
CA MET A 75 7.54 -15.01 1.44
C MET A 75 7.01 -13.75 2.13
N MET A 76 6.94 -13.76 3.46
CA MET A 76 6.53 -12.59 4.26
C MET A 76 7.49 -11.41 4.11
N ILE A 77 8.80 -11.65 4.07
CA ILE A 77 9.80 -10.59 3.85
C ILE A 77 9.60 -9.94 2.47
N VAL A 78 9.39 -10.76 1.44
CA VAL A 78 9.21 -10.30 0.06
C VAL A 78 7.91 -9.50 -0.09
N THR A 79 6.79 -9.98 0.43
CA THR A 79 5.50 -9.27 0.36
C THR A 79 5.47 -8.03 1.27
N ARG A 80 6.20 -8.03 2.39
CA ARG A 80 6.44 -6.83 3.20
C ARG A 80 7.18 -5.76 2.40
N GLY A 81 8.18 -6.16 1.61
CA GLY A 81 8.88 -5.27 0.69
C GLY A 81 7.94 -4.63 -0.33
N LEU A 82 7.05 -5.42 -0.93
CA LEU A 82 5.98 -4.91 -1.81
C LEU A 82 5.17 -3.79 -1.13
N PHE A 83 4.68 -4.03 0.10
CA PHE A 83 3.88 -3.03 0.81
C PHE A 83 4.64 -1.71 1.07
N ILE A 84 5.91 -1.79 1.45
CA ILE A 84 6.76 -0.60 1.64
C ILE A 84 6.93 0.17 0.33
N ASP A 85 7.18 -0.52 -0.78
CA ASP A 85 7.38 0.07 -2.10
C ASP A 85 6.08 0.71 -2.63
N VAL A 86 4.93 0.09 -2.40
CA VAL A 86 3.61 0.63 -2.73
C VAL A 86 3.36 1.93 -1.97
N MET A 87 3.54 1.92 -0.64
CA MET A 87 3.35 3.12 0.19
C MET A 87 4.29 4.26 -0.22
N SER A 88 5.52 3.93 -0.60
CA SER A 88 6.51 4.92 -1.04
C SER A 88 6.15 5.51 -2.41
N SER A 89 5.65 4.68 -3.33
CA SER A 89 5.18 5.11 -4.65
C SER A 89 3.98 6.06 -4.53
N ILE A 90 2.99 5.69 -3.71
CA ILE A 90 1.81 6.50 -3.39
C ILE A 90 2.22 7.84 -2.78
N GLU A 91 3.12 7.83 -1.78
CA GLU A 91 3.56 9.06 -1.13
C GLU A 91 4.23 10.02 -2.12
N LYS A 92 5.08 9.50 -3.00
CA LYS A 92 5.72 10.31 -4.04
C LYS A 92 4.68 10.89 -5.01
N ALA A 93 3.75 10.07 -5.49
CA ALA A 93 2.71 10.51 -6.42
C ALA A 93 1.76 11.54 -5.79
N ALA A 94 1.36 11.37 -4.53
CA ALA A 94 0.54 12.33 -3.81
C ALA A 94 1.25 13.69 -3.64
N LYS A 95 2.56 13.67 -3.33
CA LYS A 95 3.39 14.88 -3.27
C LYS A 95 3.44 15.62 -4.61
N ASP A 96 3.45 14.89 -5.72
CA ASP A 96 3.46 15.46 -7.07
C ASP A 96 2.06 15.94 -7.52
N CYS A 97 0.98 15.31 -7.02
CA CYS A 97 -0.41 15.75 -7.27
C CYS A 97 -0.65 17.17 -6.73
N VAL A 98 -0.23 17.44 -5.49
CA VAL A 98 -0.51 18.70 -4.79
C VAL A 98 -0.16 19.95 -5.62
N PRO A 99 1.06 20.12 -6.14
CA PRO A 99 1.38 21.25 -7.00
C PRO A 99 0.73 21.15 -8.39
N ALA A 100 0.57 19.95 -8.96
CA ALA A 100 0.01 19.76 -10.30
C ALA A 100 -1.47 20.16 -10.40
N TYR A 101 -2.23 20.03 -9.30
CA TYR A 101 -3.64 20.42 -9.21
C TYR A 101 -3.85 21.79 -8.54
N TRP A 102 -2.77 22.54 -8.23
CA TRP A 102 -2.85 23.79 -7.46
C TRP A 102 -3.61 23.65 -6.13
N MET A 103 -3.42 22.53 -5.43
CA MET A 103 -4.06 22.23 -4.14
C MET A 103 -3.38 23.02 -2.99
N ASN A 104 -3.27 24.35 -3.13
CA ASN A 104 -2.55 25.21 -2.19
C ASN A 104 -3.13 25.13 -0.78
N ASP A 105 -4.46 25.02 -0.67
CA ASP A 105 -5.15 24.89 0.59
C ASP A 105 -4.81 23.57 1.32
N ILE A 106 -4.74 22.45 0.59
CA ILE A 106 -4.29 21.17 1.15
C ILE A 106 -2.80 21.22 1.49
N LYS A 107 -1.98 21.85 0.64
CA LYS A 107 -0.55 22.01 0.88
C LYS A 107 -0.27 22.80 2.16
N GLU A 108 -0.87 23.96 2.30
CA GLU A 108 -0.72 24.83 3.47
C GLU A 108 -1.16 24.10 4.73
N LYS A 109 -2.34 23.46 4.69
CA LYS A 109 -2.88 22.71 5.81
C LYS A 109 -1.99 21.54 6.22
N ALA A 110 -1.46 20.79 5.25
CA ALA A 110 -0.57 19.66 5.52
C ALA A 110 0.78 20.09 6.12
N LEU A 111 1.22 21.33 5.87
CA LEU A 111 2.48 21.89 6.39
C LEU A 111 2.32 22.62 7.73
N GLU A 112 1.09 22.93 8.19
CA GLU A 112 0.87 23.58 9.50
C GLU A 112 1.50 22.79 10.65
N LYS A 113 1.51 21.46 10.55
CA LYS A 113 2.02 20.56 11.58
C LYS A 113 3.42 20.00 11.30
N ASN A 114 4.00 20.28 10.14
CA ASN A 114 5.26 19.67 9.73
C ASN A 114 5.99 20.45 8.63
N SER A 115 7.33 20.50 8.70
CA SER A 115 8.15 21.13 7.66
C SER A 115 8.17 20.34 6.34
N TYR A 116 7.76 19.07 6.36
CA TYR A 116 7.73 18.20 5.20
C TYR A 116 6.31 17.76 4.86
N LEU A 117 6.04 17.67 3.55
CA LEU A 117 4.75 17.24 3.04
C LEU A 117 4.62 15.72 3.09
N TYR A 118 4.20 15.14 4.22
CA TYR A 118 3.99 13.69 4.33
C TYR A 118 2.61 13.26 3.82
N LEU A 119 2.53 12.05 3.25
CA LEU A 119 1.27 11.46 2.75
C LEU A 119 0.15 11.53 3.80
N ARG A 120 0.45 11.18 5.05
CA ARG A 120 -0.52 11.25 6.16
C ARG A 120 -1.18 12.63 6.28
N TYR A 121 -0.39 13.70 6.24
CA TYR A 121 -0.91 15.06 6.38
C TYR A 121 -1.64 15.54 5.11
N ILE A 122 -1.23 15.08 3.91
CA ILE A 122 -2.00 15.31 2.68
C ILE A 122 -3.38 14.68 2.80
N ILE A 123 -3.47 13.42 3.25
CA ILE A 123 -4.74 12.71 3.42
C ILE A 123 -5.62 13.37 4.49
N TYR A 124 -5.06 13.77 5.63
CA TYR A 124 -5.82 14.46 6.68
C TYR A 124 -6.38 15.81 6.20
N ALA A 125 -5.54 16.61 5.53
CA ALA A 125 -6.00 17.87 4.92
C ALA A 125 -7.06 17.63 3.83
N SER A 126 -6.93 16.54 3.06
CA SER A 126 -7.91 16.14 2.05
C SER A 126 -9.25 15.71 2.68
N ALA A 127 -9.22 15.03 3.83
CA ALA A 127 -10.42 14.64 4.58
C ALA A 127 -11.19 15.86 5.11
N GLU A 128 -10.49 16.87 5.64
CA GLU A 128 -11.11 18.14 6.06
C GLU A 128 -11.81 18.88 4.90
N LYS A 129 -11.40 18.59 3.66
CA LYS A 129 -11.99 19.14 2.43
C LYS A 129 -13.07 18.24 1.81
N GLY A 130 -13.39 17.11 2.43
CA GLY A 130 -14.38 16.17 1.93
C GLY A 130 -13.90 15.30 0.75
N LEU A 131 -12.61 15.30 0.43
CA LEU A 131 -12.03 14.45 -0.62
C LEU A 131 -11.73 13.02 -0.15
N VAL A 132 -11.78 12.80 1.16
CA VAL A 132 -11.63 11.51 1.82
C VAL A 132 -12.76 11.39 2.82
N SER A 133 -13.61 10.37 2.65
CA SER A 133 -14.70 10.08 3.58
C SER A 133 -14.19 9.63 4.95
N GLU A 134 -15.01 9.73 6.00
CA GLU A 134 -14.64 9.24 7.33
C GLU A 134 -14.26 7.75 7.34
N LYS A 135 -14.96 6.94 6.53
CA LYS A 135 -14.63 5.52 6.35
C LYS A 135 -13.23 5.36 5.77
N GLN A 136 -12.94 6.02 4.65
CA GLN A 136 -11.62 5.95 4.00
C GLN A 136 -10.52 6.49 4.91
N LEU A 137 -10.80 7.51 5.73
CA LEU A 137 -9.84 8.04 6.69
C LEU A 137 -9.45 7.00 7.74
N LYS A 138 -10.41 6.24 8.27
CA LYS A 138 -10.13 5.12 9.20
C LYS A 138 -9.29 4.03 8.54
N GLU A 139 -9.58 3.70 7.29
CA GLU A 139 -8.79 2.73 6.51
C GLU A 139 -7.37 3.23 6.24
N TRP A 140 -7.20 4.53 5.94
CA TRP A 140 -5.88 5.17 5.84
C TRP A 140 -5.09 5.13 7.14
N ASP A 141 -5.72 5.45 8.28
CA ASP A 141 -5.08 5.37 9.59
C ASP A 141 -4.58 3.97 9.90
N SER A 142 -5.38 2.97 9.54
CA SER A 142 -5.02 1.56 9.60
C SER A 142 -3.79 1.23 8.75
N VAL A 143 -3.78 1.65 7.48
CA VAL A 143 -2.62 1.47 6.58
C VAL A 143 -1.37 2.18 7.10
N PHE A 144 -1.50 3.41 7.62
CA PHE A 144 -0.37 4.15 8.18
C PHE A 144 0.19 3.52 9.46
N LEU A 145 -0.67 2.98 10.33
CA LEU A 145 -0.25 2.22 11.49
C LEU A 145 0.59 1.01 11.06
N MET A 146 0.09 0.23 10.09
CA MET A 146 0.79 -0.94 9.59
C MET A 146 2.13 -0.58 8.94
N ARG A 147 2.18 0.48 8.13
CA ARG A 147 3.44 0.98 7.54
C ARG A 147 4.46 1.30 8.63
N ASN A 148 4.05 2.03 9.66
CA ASN A 148 4.96 2.45 10.73
C ASN A 148 5.52 1.24 11.49
N LEU A 149 4.67 0.26 11.82
CA LEU A 149 5.10 -0.97 12.50
C LEU A 149 6.11 -1.76 11.67
N VAL A 150 5.83 -1.89 10.37
CA VAL A 150 6.68 -2.60 9.42
C VAL A 150 8.05 -1.93 9.25
N ILE A 151 8.08 -0.60 9.12
CA ILE A 151 9.32 0.16 8.84
C ILE A 151 10.19 0.31 10.10
N HIS A 152 9.59 0.64 11.24
CA HIS A 152 10.35 1.08 12.41
C HIS A 152 10.57 -0.01 13.45
N ASN A 153 9.67 -0.99 13.53
CA ASN A 153 9.73 -2.01 14.57
C ASN A 153 9.97 -3.41 14.02
N ASN A 154 10.36 -3.57 12.74
CA ASN A 154 10.45 -4.87 12.09
C ASN A 154 9.16 -5.72 12.20
N SER A 155 8.00 -5.09 12.37
CA SER A 155 6.73 -5.75 12.71
C SER A 155 6.59 -6.25 14.16
N GLU A 156 7.34 -5.69 15.09
CA GLU A 156 7.17 -5.90 16.53
C GLU A 156 6.22 -4.84 17.10
N SER A 157 5.27 -5.26 17.92
CA SER A 157 4.31 -4.35 18.53
C SER A 157 4.70 -4.00 19.96
N ASP A 158 4.48 -2.75 20.35
CA ASP A 158 4.62 -2.24 21.72
C ASP A 158 3.34 -2.46 22.55
N ARG A 159 2.27 -2.96 21.93
CA ARG A 159 0.95 -3.09 22.55
C ARG A 159 0.20 -4.32 22.04
N SER A 160 -0.74 -4.79 22.86
CA SER A 160 -1.70 -5.82 22.43
C SER A 160 -2.79 -5.15 21.59
N MET A 161 -2.94 -5.59 20.35
CA MET A 161 -3.99 -5.09 19.45
C MET A 161 -4.39 -6.19 18.48
N ILE A 162 -5.68 -6.27 18.17
CA ILE A 162 -6.16 -7.01 17.01
C ILE A 162 -6.50 -5.96 15.96
N PHE A 163 -5.80 -6.03 14.84
CA PHE A 163 -6.05 -5.19 13.69
C PHE A 163 -6.95 -5.94 12.73
N GLU A 164 -8.07 -5.32 12.37
CA GLU A 164 -9.06 -5.87 11.46
C GLU A 164 -9.26 -4.90 10.30
N LEU A 165 -9.10 -5.41 9.08
CA LEU A 165 -9.29 -4.67 7.83
C LEU A 165 -9.95 -5.62 6.83
N ASP A 166 -11.23 -5.42 6.54
CA ASP A 166 -12.05 -6.38 5.80
C ASP A 166 -11.93 -7.79 6.43
N ASP A 167 -11.58 -8.82 5.66
CA ASP A 167 -11.39 -10.19 6.15
C ASP A 167 -9.98 -10.45 6.76
N LEU A 168 -9.11 -9.44 6.76
CA LEU A 168 -7.75 -9.55 7.30
C LEU A 168 -7.75 -9.31 8.81
N ARG A 169 -7.27 -10.30 9.56
CA ARG A 169 -7.06 -10.20 11.00
C ARG A 169 -5.60 -10.40 11.37
N ILE A 170 -4.99 -9.38 11.96
CA ILE A 170 -3.60 -9.39 12.42
C ILE A 170 -3.59 -9.27 13.94
N SER A 171 -3.01 -10.27 14.61
CA SER A 171 -2.77 -10.25 16.04
C SER A 171 -1.42 -9.61 16.33
N MET A 172 -1.44 -8.58 17.16
CA MET A 172 -0.26 -7.93 17.72
C MET A 172 -0.19 -8.21 19.22
N ARG A 173 1.01 -8.51 19.71
CA ARG A 173 1.29 -8.68 21.14
C ARG A 173 2.58 -7.92 21.46
N PRO A 174 2.71 -7.35 22.67
CA PRO A 174 3.93 -6.69 23.12
C PRO A 174 5.14 -7.60 22.94
N ASP A 175 6.23 -7.03 22.43
CA ASP A 175 7.52 -7.68 22.24
C ASP A 175 7.47 -8.95 21.37
N ARG A 176 6.51 -8.99 20.44
CA ARG A 176 6.33 -10.09 19.49
C ARG A 176 6.06 -9.58 18.09
N MET A 177 6.55 -10.36 17.14
CA MET A 177 6.20 -10.21 15.73
C MET A 177 4.70 -10.36 15.53
N MET A 178 4.13 -9.48 14.69
CA MET A 178 2.75 -9.57 14.25
C MET A 178 2.46 -10.96 13.65
N LYS A 179 1.28 -11.52 13.98
CA LYS A 179 0.79 -12.78 13.39
C LYS A 179 -0.44 -12.51 12.55
N GLY A 180 -0.40 -12.93 11.28
CA GLY A 180 -1.51 -12.86 10.34
C GLY A 180 -1.33 -13.85 9.20
N PRO A 181 -2.27 -13.92 8.25
CA PRO A 181 -2.16 -14.73 7.04
C PRO A 181 -0.91 -14.38 6.21
N SER A 182 -0.39 -15.32 5.42
CA SER A 182 0.76 -15.06 4.52
C SER A 182 0.48 -13.98 3.47
N SER A 183 -0.79 -13.75 3.13
CA SER A 183 -1.25 -12.71 2.22
C SER A 183 -1.38 -11.31 2.86
N THR A 184 -1.10 -11.16 4.16
CA THR A 184 -1.28 -9.90 4.91
C THR A 184 -0.78 -8.67 4.16
N PHE A 185 0.47 -8.69 3.69
CA PHE A 185 1.06 -7.52 3.04
C PHE A 185 0.58 -7.30 1.60
N VAL A 186 0.07 -8.34 0.93
CA VAL A 186 -0.56 -8.20 -0.38
C VAL A 186 -1.90 -7.48 -0.23
N ILE A 187 -2.72 -7.92 0.73
CA ILE A 187 -4.02 -7.29 1.03
C ILE A 187 -3.83 -5.83 1.49
N LEU A 188 -2.82 -5.54 2.31
CA LEU A 188 -2.50 -4.16 2.71
C LEU A 188 -2.03 -3.30 1.53
N SER A 189 -1.29 -3.89 0.59
CA SER A 189 -0.85 -3.20 -0.64
C SER A 189 -2.02 -2.90 -1.56
N GLU A 190 -2.94 -3.85 -1.71
CA GLU A 190 -4.19 -3.67 -2.45
C GLU A 190 -5.01 -2.53 -1.84
N LYS A 191 -5.29 -2.59 -0.53
CA LYS A 191 -6.06 -1.54 0.15
C LYS A 191 -5.43 -0.16 0.01
N ALA A 192 -4.12 -0.05 0.20
CA ALA A 192 -3.42 1.23 0.04
C ALA A 192 -3.56 1.78 -1.39
N THR A 193 -3.50 0.89 -2.39
CA THR A 193 -3.64 1.26 -3.80
C THR A 193 -5.07 1.69 -4.14
N GLU A 194 -6.08 0.96 -3.65
CA GLU A 194 -7.50 1.31 -3.77
C GLU A 194 -7.79 2.69 -3.17
N LEU A 195 -7.34 2.92 -1.93
CA LEU A 195 -7.53 4.18 -1.23
C LEU A 195 -6.88 5.35 -1.98
N PHE A 196 -5.69 5.13 -2.53
CA PHE A 196 -5.01 6.15 -3.33
C PHE A 196 -5.74 6.44 -4.64
N TYR A 197 -6.23 5.40 -5.32
CA TYR A 197 -7.00 5.54 -6.55
C TYR A 197 -8.31 6.30 -6.31
N GLU A 198 -9.06 5.99 -5.26
CA GLU A 198 -10.28 6.73 -4.90
C GLU A 198 -9.99 8.19 -4.50
N TRP A 199 -8.91 8.43 -3.74
CA TRP A 199 -8.47 9.79 -3.44
C TRP A 199 -8.13 10.56 -4.72
N LEU A 200 -7.41 9.92 -5.66
CA LEU A 200 -7.04 10.54 -6.92
C LEU A 200 -8.27 10.90 -7.77
N LYS A 201 -9.30 10.05 -7.77
CA LYS A 201 -10.60 10.34 -8.40
C LYS A 201 -11.22 11.60 -7.84
N ASN A 202 -11.35 11.67 -6.51
CA ASN A 202 -11.95 12.82 -5.83
C ASN A 202 -11.16 14.11 -6.06
N VAL A 203 -9.82 14.04 -6.00
CA VAL A 203 -8.95 15.18 -6.31
C VAL A 203 -9.13 15.63 -7.75
N ASN A 204 -9.16 14.68 -8.69
CA ASN A 204 -9.32 15.02 -10.10
C ASN A 204 -10.67 15.66 -10.39
N GLU A 205 -11.75 15.19 -9.75
CA GLU A 205 -13.08 15.79 -9.90
C GLU A 205 -13.14 17.20 -9.29
N ALA A 206 -12.62 17.36 -8.07
CA ALA A 206 -12.68 18.64 -7.35
C ALA A 206 -11.78 19.73 -7.95
N TYR A 207 -10.63 19.34 -8.51
CA TYR A 207 -9.62 20.27 -9.04
C TYR A 207 -9.45 20.16 -10.56
N LYS A 208 -10.40 19.52 -11.27
CA LYS A 208 -10.36 19.45 -12.74
C LYS A 208 -10.43 20.86 -13.31
N ARG A 209 -9.35 21.25 -13.99
CA ARG A 209 -9.38 22.27 -15.04
C ARG A 209 -9.32 21.57 -16.38
#